data_AF-A0A7R9FC22-F1
#
_entry.id   AF-A0A7R9FC22-F1
#
_cell.length_a   1.000
_cell.length_b   1.000
_cell.length_c   1.000
_cell.angle_alpha   90.00
_cell.angle_beta   90.00
_cell.angle_gamma   90.00
#
_symmetry.space_group_name_H-M   'P 1'
#
loop_
_entity.id
_entity.type
_entity.pdbx_description
1 polymer ?
#
loop_
_entity_poly.entity_id
_entity_poly.type
_entity_poly.pdbx_seq_one_letter_code
_entity_poly.pdbx_strand_id
1 'polypeptide(L)'
;MASGGLGSLPPPRNPVYYTFLLLLIFLLEAMVGILSYVYQEQVYKELELNLNTTFSKSYSIDADKTTAIDQMQTQFKCCGAIRFEDWEYSQWYKNLKTSSNNKVPDTCCKSVAPGCGRRDHPSNIHYSVSMGVINMFICD
;
A
#
# COMPACT_ATOMS: atom_id res chain seq x y z
N MET A 1 -37.41 17.31 -8.27
CA MET A 1 -36.15 17.06 -7.54
C MET A 1 -35.00 17.46 -8.45
N ALA A 2 -34.10 18.29 -7.96
CA ALA A 2 -33.13 19.05 -8.74
C ALA A 2 -32.02 18.17 -9.34
N SER A 3 -31.81 18.27 -10.65
CA SER A 3 -30.57 17.84 -11.30
C SER A 3 -29.56 18.98 -11.17
N GLY A 4 -28.61 18.84 -10.24
CA GLY A 4 -27.49 19.77 -10.09
C GLY A 4 -26.53 19.65 -11.26
N GLY A 5 -26.54 20.62 -12.16
CA GLY A 5 -25.55 20.76 -13.22
C GLY A 5 -24.18 21.07 -12.62
N LEU A 6 -23.17 20.33 -13.02
CA LEU A 6 -21.76 20.60 -12.72
C LEU A 6 -21.41 21.96 -13.34
N GLY A 7 -21.42 23.01 -12.53
CA GLY A 7 -21.07 24.36 -12.96
C GLY A 7 -19.63 24.37 -13.48
N SER A 8 -19.47 24.51 -14.79
CA SER A 8 -18.17 24.73 -15.42
C SER A 8 -17.51 25.94 -14.77
N LEU A 9 -16.32 25.73 -14.20
CA LEU A 9 -15.53 26.79 -13.59
C LEU A 9 -15.29 27.89 -14.66
N PRO A 10 -15.66 29.16 -14.39
CA PRO A 10 -15.44 30.22 -15.37
C PRO A 10 -13.94 30.34 -15.66
N PRO A 11 -13.54 30.48 -16.94
CA PRO A 11 -12.13 30.57 -17.29
C PRO A 11 -11.49 31.78 -16.59
N PRO A 12 -10.28 31.63 -16.02
CA PRO A 12 -9.62 32.73 -15.33
C PRO A 12 -9.40 33.91 -16.27
N ARG A 13 -9.67 35.14 -15.79
CA ARG A 13 -9.59 36.37 -16.59
C ARG A 13 -8.19 36.69 -17.15
N ASN A 14 -7.14 36.01 -16.66
CA ASN A 14 -5.76 36.21 -17.10
C ASN A 14 -5.11 34.86 -17.48
N PRO A 15 -5.06 34.51 -18.78
CA PRO A 15 -4.50 33.23 -19.23
C PRO A 15 -3.01 33.11 -18.92
N VAL A 16 -2.28 34.23 -18.84
CA VAL A 16 -0.82 34.25 -18.59
C VAL A 16 -0.46 33.68 -17.21
N TYR A 17 -1.26 34.03 -16.20
CA TYR A 17 -1.05 33.53 -14.83
C TYR A 17 -1.28 32.01 -14.74
N TYR A 18 -2.35 31.52 -15.38
CA TYR A 18 -2.66 30.10 -15.41
C TYR A 18 -1.58 29.29 -16.14
N THR A 19 -1.12 29.76 -17.31
CA THR A 19 -0.03 29.11 -18.04
C THR A 19 1.27 29.10 -17.25
N PHE A 20 1.57 30.17 -16.51
CA PHE A 20 2.77 30.24 -15.67
C PHE A 20 2.70 29.25 -14.50
N LEU A 21 1.55 29.14 -13.83
CA LEU A 21 1.35 28.15 -12.76
C LEU A 21 1.48 26.71 -13.27
N LEU A 22 0.89 26.40 -14.43
CA LEU A 22 1.01 25.07 -15.02
C LEU A 22 2.46 24.74 -15.40
N LEU A 23 3.18 25.71 -15.97
CA LEU A 23 4.60 25.53 -16.29
C LEU A 23 5.42 25.29 -15.00
N LEU A 24 5.13 26.01 -13.92
CA LEU A 24 5.79 25.80 -12.64
C LEU A 24 5.53 24.39 -12.08
N ILE A 25 4.28 23.92 -12.11
CA ILE A 25 3.92 22.57 -11.68
C ILE A 25 4.64 21.53 -12.53
N PHE A 26 4.67 21.71 -13.85
CA PHE A 26 5.37 20.82 -14.76
C PHE A 26 6.88 20.73 -14.45
N LEU A 27 7.53 21.85 -14.16
CA LEU A 27 8.93 21.86 -13.76
C LEU A 27 9.16 21.15 -12.42
N LEU A 28 8.25 21.33 -11.46
CA LEU A 28 8.32 20.61 -10.17
C LEU A 28 8.14 19.10 -10.34
N GLU A 29 7.18 18.67 -11.16
CA GLU A 29 6.97 17.25 -11.47
C GLU A 29 8.18 16.65 -12.19
N ALA A 30 8.79 17.37 -13.14
CA ALA A 30 10.01 16.94 -13.81
C ALA A 30 11.17 16.77 -12.82
N MET A 31 11.33 17.72 -11.88
CA MET A 31 12.34 17.63 -10.83
C MET A 31 12.10 16.41 -9.92
N VAL A 32 10.86 16.19 -9.47
CA VAL A 32 10.50 15.02 -8.66
C VAL A 32 10.80 13.73 -9.42
N GLY A 33 10.43 13.64 -10.71
CA GLY A 33 10.70 12.46 -11.54
C GLY A 33 12.20 12.15 -11.67
N ILE A 34 13.03 13.18 -11.90
CA ILE A 34 14.49 13.02 -11.95
C ILE A 34 15.05 12.57 -10.60
N LEU A 35 14.60 13.18 -9.50
CA LEU A 35 15.05 12.81 -8.15
C LEU A 35 14.62 11.37 -7.83
N SER A 36 13.39 10.97 -8.12
CA SER A 36 12.91 9.60 -7.92
C SER A 36 13.74 8.59 -8.71
N TYR A 37 14.13 8.92 -9.94
CA TYR A 37 14.98 8.05 -10.75
C TYR A 37 16.40 7.91 -10.16
N VAL A 38 17.03 9.02 -9.77
CA VAL A 38 18.38 9.03 -9.20
C VAL A 38 18.42 8.33 -7.83
N TYR A 39 17.40 8.52 -7.00
CA TYR A 39 17.34 8.00 -5.63
C TYR A 39 16.51 6.71 -5.49
N GLN A 40 16.16 6.05 -6.60
CA GLN A 40 15.28 4.88 -6.62
C GLN A 40 15.70 3.78 -5.63
N GLU A 41 16.99 3.42 -5.61
CA GLU A 41 17.48 2.36 -4.71
C GLU A 41 17.40 2.73 -3.23
N GLN A 42 17.65 3.99 -2.89
CA GLN A 42 17.61 4.47 -1.50
C GLN A 42 16.17 4.52 -1.00
N VAL A 43 15.26 5.05 -1.82
CA VAL A 43 13.82 5.07 -1.54
C VAL A 43 13.29 3.66 -1.35
N TYR A 44 13.72 2.71 -2.20
CA TYR A 44 13.31 1.31 -2.09
C TYR A 44 13.76 0.68 -0.77
N LYS A 45 15.03 0.85 -0.38
CA LYS A 45 15.57 0.28 0.87
C LYS A 45 14.89 0.87 2.12
N GLU A 46 14.71 2.18 2.16
CA GLU A 46 14.03 2.85 3.27
C GLU A 46 12.59 2.37 3.38
N LEU A 47 11.91 2.23 2.25
CA LEU A 47 10.56 1.70 2.26
C LEU A 47 10.52 0.23 2.71
N GLU A 48 11.46 -0.59 2.23
CA GLU A 48 11.60 -2.00 2.62
C GLU A 48 11.66 -2.16 4.13
N LEU A 49 12.58 -1.41 4.75
CA LEU A 49 12.75 -1.40 6.20
C LEU A 49 11.50 -0.89 6.91
N ASN A 50 10.87 0.16 6.39
CA ASN A 50 9.70 0.77 7.01
C ASN A 50 8.46 -0.13 6.99
N LEU A 51 8.07 -0.71 5.84
CA LEU A 51 6.91 -1.60 5.85
C LEU A 51 7.23 -2.92 6.55
N ASN A 52 8.44 -3.49 6.41
CA ASN A 52 8.79 -4.69 7.18
C ASN A 52 8.70 -4.43 8.69
N THR A 53 9.19 -3.27 9.14
CA THR A 53 9.02 -2.85 10.54
C THR A 53 7.56 -2.66 10.92
N THR A 54 6.74 -2.09 10.04
CA THR A 54 5.31 -1.86 10.31
C THR A 54 4.53 -3.19 10.40
N PHE A 55 4.77 -4.12 9.47
CA PHE A 55 4.19 -5.47 9.49
C PHE A 55 4.64 -6.26 10.72
N SER A 56 5.93 -6.22 11.05
CA SER A 56 6.48 -7.01 12.13
C SER A 56 6.18 -6.47 13.52
N LYS A 57 6.14 -5.14 13.71
CA LYS A 57 6.01 -4.52 15.04
C LYS A 57 4.68 -3.83 15.30
N SER A 58 4.02 -3.28 14.28
CA SER A 58 2.86 -2.41 14.49
C SER A 58 1.52 -3.12 14.22
N TYR A 59 1.53 -4.18 13.41
CA TYR A 59 0.32 -4.95 13.12
C TYR A 59 -0.26 -5.57 14.40
N SER A 60 -1.57 -5.40 14.61
CA SER A 60 -2.33 -5.78 15.82
C SER A 60 -1.98 -5.00 17.10
N ILE A 61 -1.04 -4.05 17.07
CA ILE A 61 -0.75 -3.12 18.18
C ILE A 61 -1.41 -1.78 17.92
N ASP A 62 -1.24 -1.27 16.71
CA ASP A 62 -1.82 -0.02 16.23
C ASP A 62 -2.98 -0.33 15.29
N ALA A 63 -4.18 0.12 15.65
CA ALA A 63 -5.42 -0.15 14.91
C ALA A 63 -5.43 0.53 13.53
N ASP A 64 -4.86 1.73 13.41
CA ASP A 64 -4.82 2.47 12.15
C ASP A 64 -3.85 1.79 11.18
N LYS A 65 -2.69 1.34 11.68
CA LYS A 65 -1.72 0.58 10.86
C LYS A 65 -2.26 -0.79 10.46
N THR A 66 -2.96 -1.46 11.36
CA THR A 66 -3.60 -2.75 11.07
C THR A 66 -4.64 -2.60 9.96
N THR A 67 -5.52 -1.61 10.09
CA THR A 67 -6.56 -1.32 9.09
C THR A 67 -5.95 -0.96 7.73
N ALA A 68 -4.89 -0.14 7.72
CA ALA A 68 -4.19 0.22 6.49
C ALA A 68 -3.57 -0.99 5.80
N ILE A 69 -2.94 -1.90 6.56
CA ILE A 69 -2.37 -3.15 6.04
C ILE A 69 -3.47 -4.07 5.50
N ASP A 70 -4.56 -4.23 6.24
CA ASP A 70 -5.68 -5.08 5.82
C ASP A 70 -6.35 -4.57 4.54
N GLN A 71 -6.53 -3.25 4.41
CA GLN A 71 -7.02 -2.61 3.19
C GLN A 71 -6.05 -2.80 2.03
N MET A 72 -4.76 -2.60 2.25
CA MET A 72 -3.73 -2.79 1.24
C MET A 72 -3.74 -4.23 0.69
N GLN A 73 -3.76 -5.23 1.57
CA GLN A 73 -3.78 -6.64 1.18
C GLN A 73 -5.04 -7.03 0.41
N THR A 74 -6.20 -6.56 0.86
CA THR A 74 -7.48 -6.90 0.22
C THR A 74 -7.71 -6.16 -1.09
N GLN A 75 -7.29 -4.89 -1.19
CA GLN A 75 -7.42 -4.07 -2.39
C GLN A 75 -6.45 -4.50 -3.48
N PHE A 76 -5.18 -4.70 -3.10
CA PHE A 76 -4.12 -4.98 -4.05
C PHE A 76 -3.67 -6.42 -4.12
N LYS A 77 -4.35 -7.32 -3.40
CA LYS A 77 -4.22 -8.76 -3.59
C LYS A 77 -2.80 -9.25 -3.32
N CYS A 78 -2.19 -8.81 -2.21
CA CYS A 78 -0.84 -9.18 -1.76
C CYS A 78 -0.80 -9.69 -0.33
N CYS A 79 0.32 -10.32 0.04
CA CYS A 79 0.55 -10.82 1.39
C CYS A 79 2.01 -10.65 1.82
N GLY A 80 2.20 -9.87 2.88
CA GLY A 80 3.51 -9.58 3.47
C GLY A 80 4.21 -8.37 2.85
N ALA A 81 5.30 -7.95 3.48
CA ALA A 81 6.07 -6.79 3.02
C ALA A 81 6.90 -7.19 1.80
N ILE A 82 7.78 -8.16 1.98
CA ILE A 82 8.68 -8.74 0.98
C ILE A 82 8.21 -10.15 0.61
N ARG A 83 7.63 -10.90 1.55
CA ARG A 83 7.05 -12.23 1.30
C ARG A 83 5.95 -12.56 2.31
N PHE A 84 5.09 -13.54 2.00
CA PHE A 84 4.06 -13.97 2.94
C PHE A 84 4.66 -14.57 4.23
N GLU A 85 5.88 -15.12 4.18
CA GLU A 85 6.57 -15.64 5.37
C GLU A 85 7.01 -14.56 6.36
N ASP A 86 6.98 -13.28 5.99
CA ASP A 86 7.30 -12.16 6.90
C ASP A 86 6.41 -12.18 8.15
N TRP A 87 5.19 -12.71 8.00
CA TRP A 87 4.24 -12.88 9.09
C TRP A 87 4.79 -13.79 10.20
N GLU A 88 5.59 -14.81 9.89
CA GLU A 88 6.18 -15.70 10.90
C GLU A 88 7.10 -14.95 11.88
N TYR A 89 7.75 -13.88 11.42
CA TYR A 89 8.66 -13.08 12.24
C TYR A 89 7.96 -11.96 13.01
N SER A 90 6.70 -11.67 12.68
CA SER A 90 5.91 -10.60 13.28
C SER A 90 5.57 -10.87 14.76
N GLN A 91 5.41 -9.79 15.51
CA GLN A 91 4.90 -9.84 16.88
C GLN A 91 3.47 -10.38 16.93
N TRP A 92 2.67 -10.06 15.92
CA TRP A 92 1.32 -10.62 15.77
C TRP A 92 1.34 -12.14 15.79
N TYR A 93 2.14 -12.79 14.94
CA TYR A 93 2.22 -14.25 14.88
C TYR A 93 2.71 -14.88 16.18
N LYS A 94 3.68 -14.24 16.85
CA LYS A 94 4.19 -14.67 18.16
C LYS A 94 3.10 -14.62 19.24
N ASN A 95 2.28 -13.58 19.26
CA ASN A 95 1.14 -13.44 20.17
C ASN A 95 0.01 -14.42 19.82
N LEU A 96 -0.19 -14.67 18.53
CA LEU A 96 -1.27 -15.50 17.98
C LEU A 96 -1.17 -16.98 18.32
N LYS A 97 0.04 -17.50 18.58
CA LYS A 97 0.25 -18.90 19.03
C LYS A 97 -0.60 -19.30 20.26
N THR A 98 -1.15 -18.31 20.97
CA THR A 98 -2.02 -18.50 22.12
C THR A 98 -3.52 -18.57 21.77
N SER A 99 -3.93 -18.23 20.54
CA SER A 99 -5.36 -18.01 20.20
C SER A 99 -5.80 -18.45 18.80
N SER A 100 -4.93 -18.49 17.79
CA SER A 100 -5.30 -19.03 16.47
C SER A 100 -4.08 -19.61 15.73
N ASN A 101 -4.32 -20.64 14.91
CA ASN A 101 -3.26 -21.38 14.19
C ASN A 101 -3.02 -20.82 12.77
N ASN A 102 -3.29 -19.52 12.56
CA ASN A 102 -3.13 -18.88 11.26
C ASN A 102 -1.65 -18.56 11.01
N LYS A 103 -1.15 -18.85 9.81
CA LYS A 103 0.21 -18.49 9.35
C LYS A 103 0.28 -17.06 8.84
N VAL A 104 -0.81 -16.58 8.25
CA VAL A 104 -0.97 -15.22 7.71
C VAL A 104 -2.34 -14.66 8.14
N PRO A 105 -2.54 -13.34 8.12
CA PRO A 105 -3.87 -12.74 8.33
C PRO A 105 -4.88 -13.24 7.30
N ASP A 106 -6.16 -13.28 7.67
CA ASP A 106 -7.22 -13.72 6.76
C ASP A 106 -7.40 -12.77 5.56
N THR A 107 -6.91 -11.53 5.67
CA THR A 107 -6.84 -10.51 4.62
C THR A 107 -5.84 -10.85 3.50
N CYS A 108 -4.89 -11.76 3.74
CA CYS A 108 -4.03 -12.34 2.70
C CYS A 108 -4.73 -13.38 1.83
N CYS A 109 -5.92 -13.85 2.20
CA CYS A 109 -6.62 -14.89 1.46
C CYS A 109 -7.29 -14.36 0.20
N LYS A 110 -7.30 -15.18 -0.85
CA LYS A 110 -8.06 -14.95 -2.08
C LYS A 110 -9.55 -14.86 -1.82
N SER A 111 -10.02 -15.66 -0.86
CA SER A 111 -11.38 -15.60 -0.33
C SER A 111 -11.29 -15.38 1.17
N VAL A 112 -11.53 -14.13 1.59
CA VAL A 112 -11.43 -13.73 2.99
C VAL A 112 -12.49 -14.47 3.81
N ALA A 113 -12.04 -15.34 4.69
CA ALA A 113 -12.88 -16.10 5.60
C ALA A 113 -12.13 -16.32 6.93
N PRO A 114 -12.84 -16.39 8.08
CA PRO A 114 -12.20 -16.60 9.37
C PRO A 114 -11.36 -17.90 9.39
N GLY A 115 -10.08 -17.77 9.71
CA GLY A 115 -9.15 -18.90 9.78
C GLY A 115 -8.69 -19.44 8.43
N CYS A 116 -8.93 -18.72 7.33
CA CYS A 116 -8.42 -19.08 6.01
C CYS A 116 -6.87 -19.09 5.98
N GLY A 117 -6.23 -18.18 6.73
CA GLY A 117 -4.77 -18.05 6.78
C GLY A 117 -4.03 -19.21 7.43
N ARG A 118 -4.71 -20.29 7.86
CA ARG A 118 -4.07 -21.53 8.36
C ARG A 118 -3.32 -22.30 7.29
N ARG A 119 -3.75 -22.16 6.03
CA ARG A 119 -3.12 -22.83 4.87
C ARG A 119 -2.50 -21.78 3.96
N ASP A 120 -1.23 -21.96 3.67
CA ASP A 120 -0.41 -21.08 2.83
C ASP A 120 -0.36 -21.53 1.37
N HIS A 121 -1.23 -22.45 0.93
CA HIS A 121 -1.22 -22.93 -0.46
C HIS A 121 -1.45 -21.77 -1.46
N PRO A 122 -0.79 -21.75 -2.64
CA PRO A 122 -0.93 -20.69 -3.65
C PRO A 122 -2.35 -20.53 -4.20
N SER A 123 -3.21 -21.54 -4.06
CA SER A 123 -4.65 -21.42 -4.40
C SER A 123 -5.49 -20.72 -3.33
N ASN A 124 -4.94 -20.50 -2.13
CA ASN A 124 -5.65 -19.97 -0.97
C ASN A 124 -5.24 -18.53 -0.63
N ILE A 125 -3.96 -18.20 -0.74
CA ILE A 125 -3.41 -16.90 -0.39
C ILE A 125 -2.74 -16.20 -1.58
N HIS A 126 -2.57 -14.89 -1.45
CA HIS A 126 -1.78 -14.08 -2.37
C HIS A 126 -0.28 -14.20 -2.05
N TYR A 127 0.57 -14.28 -3.08
CA TYR A 127 2.03 -14.38 -2.95
C TYR A 127 2.76 -13.10 -3.41
N SER A 128 2.03 -12.14 -4.00
CA SER A 128 2.58 -10.82 -4.34
C SER A 128 2.83 -10.01 -3.08
N VAL A 129 3.70 -9.01 -3.21
CA VAL A 129 4.38 -8.37 -2.08
C VAL A 129 4.03 -6.89 -2.03
N SER A 130 3.98 -6.34 -0.82
CA SER A 130 3.54 -4.95 -0.57
C SER A 130 4.53 -3.87 -1.04
N MET A 131 5.77 -4.25 -1.39
CA MET A 131 6.89 -3.34 -1.72
C MET A 131 6.93 -2.78 -3.16
N GLY A 132 5.98 -3.11 -4.02
CA GLY A 132 5.96 -2.60 -5.40
C GLY A 132 5.56 -1.13 -5.48
N VAL A 133 6.51 -0.19 -5.41
CA VAL A 133 6.23 1.26 -5.39
C VAL A 133 6.69 2.01 -6.64
N ILE A 134 7.47 1.35 -7.51
CA ILE A 134 7.98 1.96 -8.75
C ILE A 134 7.01 1.77 -9.94
N ASN A 135 6.14 0.76 -9.88
CA ASN A 135 4.93 0.71 -10.71
C ASN A 135 3.78 1.22 -9.84
N MET A 136 2.99 2.14 -10.38
CA MET A 136 1.89 2.82 -9.69
C MET A 136 0.70 1.91 -9.35
N PHE A 137 0.95 0.66 -8.97
CA PHE A 137 0.00 -0.30 -8.44
C PHE A 137 0.75 -1.13 -7.40
N ILE A 138 0.50 -0.77 -6.14
CA ILE A 138 0.98 -1.39 -4.91
C ILE A 138 0.77 -2.91 -5.03
N CYS A 139 1.76 -3.74 -5.40
CA CYS A 139 1.68 -5.21 -5.55
C CYS A 139 1.53 -5.79 -6.99
N ASP A 140 2.46 -5.45 -7.90
CA ASP A 140 2.92 -6.37 -8.97
C ASP A 140 4.32 -6.89 -8.63
#